data_AF-A0A2H6H1G6-F1
#
_entry.id   AF-A0A2H6H1G6-F1
#
_cell.length_a   1.000
_cell.length_b   1.000
_cell.length_c   1.000
_cell.angle_alpha   90.00
_cell.angle_beta   90.00
_cell.angle_gamma   90.00
#
_symmetry.space_group_name_H-M   'P 1'
#
loop_
_entity.id
_entity.type
_entity.pdbx_description
1 polymer ?
#
loop_
_entity_poly.entity_id
_entity_poly.type
_entity_poly.pdbx_seq_one_letter_code
_entity_poly.pdbx_strand_id
1 'polypeptide(L)'
;MEKKLSKYEIELRPHHVLRYINYIKNPKANHFAEFRKIKGDFHSDKLVKHWINTLKSLFENPKLRFKYVQGIDSICKKCEHNKECHDKDHEYYKIVKKADKDAIKNILELEFGKVYTAKFLWELFRRKGWL
;
A
#
# COMPACT_ATOMS: atom_id res chain seq x y z
N MET A 1 13.92 -28.93 -9.00
CA MET A 1 13.60 -27.76 -8.13
C MET A 1 12.28 -27.18 -8.61
N GLU A 2 11.17 -27.60 -7.99
CA GLU A 2 9.89 -26.93 -8.20
C GLU A 2 10.04 -25.48 -7.78
N LYS A 3 9.82 -24.53 -8.70
CA LYS A 3 9.60 -23.13 -8.34
C LYS A 3 8.41 -23.14 -7.39
N LYS A 4 8.65 -23.00 -6.08
CA LYS A 4 7.63 -22.60 -5.11
C LYS A 4 7.00 -21.34 -5.68
N LEU A 5 5.86 -21.49 -6.36
CA LEU A 5 5.05 -20.38 -6.82
C LEU A 5 4.78 -19.57 -5.55
N SER A 6 5.33 -18.36 -5.48
CA SER A 6 5.09 -17.48 -4.35
C SER A 6 3.59 -17.42 -4.11
N LYS A 7 3.16 -17.65 -2.86
CA LYS A 7 1.73 -17.70 -2.49
C LYS A 7 1.04 -16.34 -2.73
N TYR A 8 1.81 -15.27 -2.94
CA TYR A 8 1.39 -13.91 -3.26
C TYR A 8 2.50 -13.17 -4.03
N GLU A 9 2.17 -12.13 -4.80
CA GLU A 9 3.14 -11.39 -5.62
C GLU A 9 3.72 -10.18 -4.88
N ILE A 10 2.92 -9.54 -4.03
CA ILE A 10 3.32 -8.36 -3.24
C ILE A 10 2.78 -8.40 -1.81
N GLU A 11 3.37 -7.61 -0.92
CA GLU A 11 2.86 -7.35 0.43
C GLU A 11 2.28 -5.94 0.48
N LEU A 12 1.12 -5.76 1.12
CA LEU A 12 0.49 -4.45 1.31
C LEU A 12 0.13 -4.23 2.78
N ARG A 13 0.48 -3.05 3.29
CA ARG A 13 0.05 -2.53 4.59
C ARG A 13 -1.34 -1.87 4.50
N PRO A 14 -2.04 -1.69 5.63
CA PRO A 14 -3.31 -0.98 5.68
C PRO A 14 -3.34 0.35 4.93
N HIS A 15 -2.39 1.26 5.20
CA HIS A 15 -2.41 2.57 4.56
C HIS A 15 -2.09 2.52 3.06
N HIS A 16 -1.38 1.49 2.61
CA HIS A 16 -1.10 1.24 1.19
C HIS A 16 -2.36 0.81 0.44
N VAL A 17 -3.18 -0.03 1.08
CA VAL A 17 -4.50 -0.43 0.56
C VAL A 17 -5.41 0.78 0.39
N LEU A 18 -5.48 1.70 1.37
CA LEU A 18 -6.25 2.93 1.21
C LEU A 18 -5.70 3.83 0.10
N ARG A 19 -4.37 3.91 -0.07
CA ARG A 19 -3.76 4.68 -1.17
C ARG A 19 -4.16 4.15 -2.54
N TYR A 20 -4.41 2.85 -2.68
CA TYR A 20 -4.92 2.26 -3.92
C TYR A 20 -6.29 2.84 -4.33
N ILE A 21 -7.21 3.08 -3.39
CA ILE A 21 -8.50 3.73 -3.69
C ILE A 21 -8.29 5.11 -4.32
N ASN A 22 -7.43 5.92 -3.69
CA ASN A 22 -7.16 7.26 -4.17
C ASN A 22 -6.52 7.25 -5.56
N TYR A 23 -5.68 6.24 -5.85
CA TYR A 23 -5.13 6.02 -7.17
C TYR A 23 -6.21 5.69 -8.21
N ILE A 24 -7.17 4.83 -7.89
CA ILE A 24 -8.28 4.51 -8.79
C ILE A 24 -9.14 5.77 -9.06
N LYS A 25 -9.50 6.51 -8.00
CA LYS A 25 -10.35 7.72 -8.12
C LYS A 25 -9.71 8.81 -8.96
N ASN A 26 -8.40 9.00 -8.81
CA ASN A 26 -7.66 10.02 -9.54
C ASN A 26 -6.29 9.49 -9.99
N PRO A 27 -6.23 8.71 -11.08
CA PRO A 27 -4.96 8.17 -11.57
C PRO A 27 -3.99 9.28 -11.97
N LYS A 28 -4.52 10.38 -12.51
CA LYS A 28 -3.77 11.58 -12.91
C LYS A 28 -3.24 12.38 -11.72
N ALA A 29 -4.05 12.56 -10.67
CA ALA A 29 -3.65 13.29 -9.45
C ALA A 29 -2.55 12.59 -8.62
N ASN A 30 -2.25 11.33 -8.97
CA ASN A 30 -1.17 10.56 -8.38
C ASN A 30 0.05 10.47 -9.31
N HIS A 31 0.17 11.39 -10.27
CA HIS A 31 1.43 11.66 -10.93
C HIS A 31 2.47 12.04 -9.88
N PHE A 32 3.70 11.61 -10.14
CA PHE A 32 4.85 11.75 -9.24
C PHE A 32 4.98 13.12 -8.55
N ALA A 33 4.76 14.21 -9.30
CA ALA A 33 4.83 15.58 -8.81
C ALA A 33 3.66 15.97 -7.87
N GLU A 34 2.46 15.47 -8.13
CA GLU A 34 1.29 15.71 -7.26
C GLU A 34 1.34 14.82 -6.02
N PHE A 35 1.90 13.61 -6.13
CA PHE A 35 2.14 12.72 -5.00
C PHE A 35 3.07 13.35 -3.94
N ARG A 36 4.09 14.11 -4.37
CA ARG A 36 4.95 14.91 -3.47
C ARG A 36 4.19 16.08 -2.84
N LYS A 37 3.41 16.83 -3.62
CA LYS A 37 2.63 17.99 -3.13
C LYS A 37 1.59 17.61 -2.08
N ILE A 38 0.91 16.48 -2.21
CA ILE A 38 -0.21 16.10 -1.34
C ILE A 38 0.27 15.54 0.01
N LYS A 39 1.45 14.91 0.07
CA LYS A 39 1.80 14.04 1.22
C LYS A 39 3.13 14.27 1.91
N GLY A 40 3.88 15.32 1.55
CA GLY A 40 5.10 15.70 2.24
C GLY A 40 6.30 14.81 1.91
N ASP A 41 7.48 15.40 2.03
CA ASP A 41 8.82 14.95 1.57
C ASP A 41 9.37 13.66 2.21
N PHE A 42 8.53 12.73 2.65
CA PHE A 42 8.94 11.62 3.52
C PHE A 42 9.54 10.40 2.79
N HIS A 43 9.58 10.40 1.46
CA HIS A 43 9.98 9.25 0.65
C HIS A 43 10.76 9.67 -0.58
N SER A 44 11.90 9.02 -0.87
CA SER A 44 12.63 9.22 -2.13
C SER A 44 11.75 9.02 -3.34
N ASP A 45 12.19 9.71 -4.38
CA ASP A 45 11.75 9.53 -5.75
C ASP A 45 11.67 8.07 -6.19
N LYS A 46 12.67 7.24 -5.85
CA LYS A 46 12.66 5.81 -6.16
C LYS A 46 11.50 5.07 -5.49
N LEU A 47 11.22 5.39 -4.23
CA LEU A 47 10.14 4.77 -3.47
C LEU A 47 8.77 5.23 -3.97
N VAL A 48 8.59 6.54 -4.23
CA VAL A 48 7.35 7.09 -4.79
C VAL A 48 7.05 6.43 -6.15
N LYS A 49 8.07 6.27 -7.01
CA LYS A 49 7.92 5.59 -8.29
C LYS A 49 7.57 4.11 -8.13
N HIS A 50 8.20 3.41 -7.18
CA HIS A 50 7.86 2.02 -6.88
C HIS A 50 6.43 1.87 -6.34
N TRP A 51 5.98 2.82 -5.52
CA TRP A 51 4.60 2.93 -5.04
C TRP A 51 3.62 3.07 -6.20
N ILE A 52 3.83 4.07 -7.05
CA ILE A 52 2.97 4.30 -8.23
C ILE A 52 2.92 3.05 -9.11
N ASN A 53 4.05 2.38 -9.35
CA ASN A 53 4.09 1.14 -10.13
C ASN A 53 3.33 0.00 -9.46
N THR A 54 3.38 -0.10 -8.13
CA THR A 54 2.62 -1.10 -7.36
C THR A 54 1.12 -0.84 -7.48
N LEU A 55 0.69 0.42 -7.29
CA LEU A 55 -0.71 0.82 -7.42
C LEU A 55 -1.23 0.61 -8.86
N LYS A 56 -0.41 0.96 -9.85
CA LYS A 56 -0.68 0.71 -11.26
C LYS A 56 -0.83 -0.79 -11.55
N SER A 57 0.04 -1.62 -11.00
CA SER A 57 -0.03 -3.08 -11.15
C SER A 57 -1.28 -3.68 -10.52
N LEU A 58 -1.69 -3.19 -9.33
CA LEU A 58 -2.96 -3.56 -8.71
C LEU A 58 -4.16 -3.15 -9.58
N PHE A 59 -4.09 -1.97 -10.20
CA PHE A 59 -5.15 -1.45 -11.06
C PHE A 59 -5.29 -2.23 -12.37
N GLU A 60 -4.16 -2.49 -13.04
CA GLU A 60 -4.13 -3.10 -14.37
C GLU A 60 -4.25 -4.62 -14.35
N ASN A 61 -3.93 -5.27 -13.22
CA ASN A 61 -3.99 -6.72 -13.08
C ASN A 61 -4.95 -7.16 -11.97
N PRO A 62 -6.23 -7.44 -12.28
CA PRO A 62 -7.22 -7.87 -11.30
C PRO A 62 -6.90 -9.21 -10.63
N LYS A 63 -6.03 -10.03 -11.24
CA LYS A 63 -5.60 -11.34 -10.70
C LYS A 63 -4.38 -11.23 -9.77
N LEU A 64 -3.72 -10.07 -9.73
CA LEU A 64 -2.55 -9.85 -8.88
C LEU A 64 -2.90 -10.14 -7.43
N ARG A 65 -2.12 -10.99 -6.77
CA ARG A 65 -2.33 -11.38 -5.39
C ARG A 65 -1.43 -10.59 -4.47
N PHE A 66 -2.01 -10.02 -3.42
CA PHE A 66 -1.27 -9.37 -2.35
C PHE A 66 -1.53 -10.04 -1.00
N LYS A 67 -0.51 -10.09 -0.16
CA LYS A 67 -0.66 -10.46 1.25
C LYS A 67 -0.90 -9.20 2.07
N TYR A 68 -1.98 -9.18 2.84
CA TYR A 68 -2.25 -8.09 3.77
C TYR A 68 -1.41 -8.25 5.02
N VAL A 69 -0.51 -7.32 5.32
CA VAL A 69 0.49 -7.47 6.39
C VAL A 69 0.42 -6.36 7.41
N GLN A 70 0.75 -6.72 8.66
CA GLN A 70 0.98 -5.76 9.73
C GLN A 70 2.49 -5.54 9.85
N GLY A 71 2.97 -4.29 9.75
CA GLY A 71 4.39 -3.96 9.89
C GLY A 71 5.10 -3.74 8.56
N ILE A 72 6.40 -4.09 8.49
CA ILE A 72 7.25 -3.80 7.32
C ILE A 72 6.83 -4.70 6.15
N ASP A 73 6.35 -4.11 5.05
CA ASP A 73 6.18 -4.83 3.80
C ASP A 73 7.46 -4.82 2.94
N SER A 74 7.48 -5.60 1.86
CA SER A 74 8.59 -5.66 0.92
C SER A 74 9.00 -4.29 0.34
N ILE A 75 8.08 -3.33 0.29
CA ILE A 75 8.32 -1.99 -0.23
C ILE A 75 9.06 -1.16 0.82
N CYS A 76 8.58 -1.16 2.07
CA CYS A 76 9.21 -0.50 3.20
C CYS A 76 10.62 -1.04 3.47
N LYS A 77 10.89 -2.35 3.29
CA LYS A 77 12.23 -2.93 3.50
C LYS A 77 13.32 -2.27 2.65
N LYS A 78 12.96 -1.78 1.46
CA LYS A 78 13.88 -1.16 0.49
C LYS A 78 13.86 0.37 0.53
N CYS A 79 13.09 0.96 1.44
CA CYS A 79 13.02 2.40 1.64
C CYS A 79 14.26 2.90 2.38
N GLU A 80 14.79 4.07 2.01
CA GLU A 80 15.87 4.73 2.75
C GLU A 80 15.42 5.12 4.17
N HIS A 81 14.16 5.50 4.33
CA HIS A 81 13.54 5.85 5.60
C HIS A 81 13.00 4.64 6.38
N ASN A 82 13.42 3.41 6.00
CA ASN A 82 13.00 2.20 6.70
C ASN A 82 13.37 2.28 8.19
N LYS A 83 14.56 2.77 8.53
CA LYS A 83 14.96 2.87 9.94
C LYS A 83 14.05 3.83 10.70
N GLU A 84 13.84 5.03 10.16
CA GLU A 84 13.01 6.10 10.75
C GLU A 84 11.53 5.74 10.83
N CYS A 85 10.99 5.01 9.85
CA CYS A 85 9.59 4.56 9.87
C CYS A 85 9.36 3.39 10.84
N HIS A 86 10.43 2.78 11.35
CA HIS A 86 10.39 1.61 12.23
C HIS A 86 11.00 1.86 13.63
N ASP A 87 11.67 2.99 13.81
CA ASP A 87 12.12 3.52 15.09
C ASP A 87 10.96 4.16 15.87
N LYS A 88 10.60 3.60 17.03
CA LYS A 88 9.45 4.04 17.84
C LYS A 88 9.57 5.48 18.32
N ASP A 89 10.79 5.99 18.44
CA ASP A 89 11.08 7.31 18.98
C ASP A 89 11.06 8.38 17.87
N HIS A 90 11.16 7.95 16.61
CA HIS A 90 11.13 8.84 15.45
C HIS A 90 9.70 9.27 15.07
N GLU A 91 9.55 10.50 14.58
CA GLU A 91 8.24 11.06 14.20
C GLU A 91 7.57 10.27 13.06
N TYR A 92 8.36 9.80 12.09
CA TYR A 92 7.85 9.03 10.94
C TYR A 92 7.17 7.73 11.36
N TYR A 93 7.68 7.04 12.39
CA TYR A 93 7.01 5.89 12.95
C TYR A 93 5.61 6.24 13.47
N LYS A 94 5.47 7.36 14.19
CA LYS A 94 4.16 7.82 14.72
C LYS A 94 3.19 8.13 13.58
N ILE A 95 3.64 8.82 12.54
CA ILE A 95 2.84 9.13 11.35
C ILE A 95 2.38 7.85 10.64
N VAL A 96 3.31 6.94 10.36
CA VAL A 96 3.02 5.68 9.66
C VAL A 96 2.09 4.79 10.48
N LYS A 97 2.29 4.69 11.81
CA LYS A 97 1.39 3.92 12.68
C LYS A 97 0.01 4.54 12.79
N LYS A 98 -0.10 5.87 12.81
CA LYS A 98 -1.40 6.55 12.76
C LYS A 98 -2.11 6.26 11.45
N ALA A 99 -1.43 6.37 10.31
CA ALA A 99 -1.99 6.05 9.01
C ALA A 99 -2.44 4.58 8.90
N ASP A 100 -1.66 3.64 9.42
CA ASP A 100 -2.06 2.23 9.50
C ASP A 100 -3.29 2.04 10.39
N LYS A 101 -3.32 2.63 11.58
CA LYS A 101 -4.43 2.52 12.52
C LYS A 101 -5.72 3.06 11.91
N ASP A 102 -5.64 4.22 11.26
CA ASP A 102 -6.78 4.84 10.60
C ASP A 102 -7.24 4.00 9.40
N ALA A 103 -6.32 3.42 8.64
CA ALA A 103 -6.66 2.51 7.55
C ALA A 103 -7.35 1.23 8.00
N ILE A 104 -6.86 0.60 9.08
CA ILE A 104 -7.45 -0.62 9.65
C ILE A 104 -8.91 -0.37 10.06
N LYS A 105 -9.21 0.75 10.72
CA LYS A 105 -10.58 1.12 11.11
C LYS A 105 -11.54 1.19 9.92
N ASN A 106 -11.02 1.55 8.75
CA ASN A 106 -11.81 1.70 7.53
C ASN A 106 -11.93 0.39 6.73
N ILE A 107 -11.02 -0.57 6.93
CA ILE A 107 -10.96 -1.82 6.15
C ILE A 107 -10.91 -3.05 7.09
N LEU A 108 -12.01 -3.30 7.79
CA LEU A 108 -12.14 -4.42 8.75
C LEU A 108 -12.28 -5.78 8.06
N GLU A 109 -12.61 -5.79 6.77
CA GLU A 109 -12.82 -6.99 5.95
C GLU A 109 -11.51 -7.67 5.52
N LEU A 110 -10.36 -7.02 5.75
CA LEU A 110 -9.05 -7.58 5.49
C LEU A 110 -8.42 -8.09 6.79
N GLU A 111 -8.09 -9.37 6.82
CA GLU A 111 -7.38 -10.03 7.91
C GLU A 111 -5.89 -10.08 7.62
N PHE A 112 -5.08 -9.76 8.62
CA PHE A 112 -3.63 -9.83 8.50
C PHE A 112 -3.14 -11.26 8.23
N GLY A 113 -2.15 -11.39 7.35
CA GLY A 113 -1.57 -12.66 6.94
C GLY A 113 -2.32 -13.37 5.80
N LYS A 114 -3.55 -12.95 5.48
CA LYS A 114 -4.32 -13.49 4.36
C LYS A 114 -3.86 -12.91 3.03
N VAL A 115 -4.13 -13.66 1.96
CA VAL A 115 -3.83 -13.29 0.58
C VAL A 115 -5.13 -12.98 -0.13
N TYR A 116 -5.17 -11.83 -0.80
CA TYR A 116 -6.31 -11.32 -1.56
C TYR A 116 -5.89 -11.00 -2.99
N THR A 117 -6.86 -10.88 -3.89
CA THR A 117 -6.63 -10.39 -5.25
C THR A 117 -6.93 -8.90 -5.34
N ALA A 118 -6.37 -8.23 -6.33
CA ALA A 118 -6.75 -6.86 -6.66
C ALA A 118 -8.26 -6.73 -6.99
N LYS A 119 -8.84 -7.75 -7.64
CA LYS A 119 -10.30 -7.83 -7.88
C LYS A 119 -11.10 -7.82 -6.59
N PHE A 120 -10.73 -8.64 -5.59
CA PHE A 120 -11.40 -8.63 -4.28
C PHE A 120 -11.38 -7.24 -3.67
N LEU A 121 -10.23 -6.56 -3.76
CA LEU A 121 -10.06 -5.24 -3.18
C LEU A 121 -10.92 -4.18 -3.90
N TRP A 122 -11.03 -4.29 -5.22
CA TRP A 122 -11.91 -3.44 -6.03
C TRP A 122 -13.39 -3.61 -5.66
N GLU A 123 -13.84 -4.85 -5.54
CA GLU A 123 -15.21 -5.18 -5.13
C GLU A 123 -15.51 -4.73 -3.70
N LEU A 124 -14.54 -4.85 -2.79
CA LEU A 124 -14.66 -4.34 -1.43
C LEU A 124 -14.89 -2.83 -1.43
N PHE A 125 -14.11 -2.08 -2.21
CA PHE A 125 -14.23 -0.62 -2.28
C PHE A 125 -15.53 -0.16 -2.92
N ARG A 126 -16.01 -0.86 -3.96
CA ARG A 126 -17.35 -0.61 -4.53
C ARG A 126 -18.45 -0.81 -3.50
N ARG A 127 -18.42 -1.91 -2.73
CA ARG A 127 -19.41 -2.17 -1.68
C ARG A 127 -19.41 -1.12 -0.57
N LYS A 128 -18.26 -0.49 -0.30
CA LYS A 128 -18.14 0.63 0.66
C LYS A 128 -18.55 1.98 0.09
N GLY A 129 -18.96 2.07 -1.18
CA GLY A 129 -19.27 3.35 -1.84
C GLY A 129 -18.02 4.21 -2.06
N TRP A 130 -16.84 3.59 -2.06
CA TRP A 130 -15.58 4.28 -2.30
C TRP A 130 -15.19 4.26 -3.78
N LEU A 131 -15.89 3.52 -4.63
CA LEU A 131 -15.71 3.45 -6.08
C LEU A 131 -17.08 3.26 -6.72
#